data_AF-A0A5C8UFZ4-F1
#
_entry.id   AF-A0A5C8UFZ4-F1
#
_cell.length_a   1.000
_cell.length_b   1.000
_cell.length_c   1.000
_cell.angle_alpha   90.00
_cell.angle_beta   90.00
_cell.angle_gamma   90.00
#
_symmetry.space_group_name_H-M   'P 1'
#
loop_
_entity.id
_entity.type
_entity.pdbx_description
1 polymer ?
#
loop_
_entity_poly.entity_id
_entity_poly.type
_entity_poly.pdbx_seq_one_letter_code
_entity_poly.pdbx_strand_id
1 'polypeptide(L)'
;DAPDETDGGGYKGALPTEADFVLAYATVPGYVSWRNSEYGSWFIKAFVDTMYEMASKEHLMDILVEVNRRVAEEFQSKGRNKQIPSP
;
A
#
# COMPACT_ATOMS: atom_id res chain seq x y z
N ASP A 1 -23.77 7.02 -37.14
CA ASP A 1 -23.00 6.73 -35.93
C ASP A 1 -23.06 7.94 -35.03
N ALA A 2 -23.94 7.89 -34.02
CA ALA A 2 -23.99 8.95 -33.02
C ALA A 2 -22.77 8.82 -32.10
N PRO A 3 -22.16 9.93 -31.65
CA PRO A 3 -21.00 9.88 -30.78
C PRO A 3 -21.39 9.42 -29.37
N ASP A 4 -20.44 8.79 -28.67
CA ASP A 4 -20.54 8.52 -27.25
C ASP A 4 -20.50 9.85 -26.48
N GLU A 5 -21.50 10.09 -25.63
CA GLU A 5 -21.54 11.22 -24.68
C GLU A 5 -21.34 10.69 -23.26
N THR A 6 -20.57 11.41 -22.43
CA THR A 6 -20.52 11.18 -20.97
C THR A 6 -21.11 12.36 -20.23
N ASP A 7 -22.09 12.01 -19.43
CA ASP A 7 -22.91 12.84 -18.59
C ASP A 7 -22.30 12.87 -17.19
N GLY A 8 -21.55 13.93 -16.88
CA GLY A 8 -21.56 14.45 -15.51
C GLY A 8 -22.99 14.85 -15.14
N GLY A 9 -23.83 13.87 -14.79
CA GLY A 9 -25.25 14.05 -14.52
C GLY A 9 -26.07 12.75 -14.53
N GLY A 10 -25.73 11.75 -13.70
CA GLY A 10 -26.39 10.44 -13.80
C GLY A 10 -26.57 9.57 -12.55
N TYR A 11 -26.02 9.88 -11.36
CA TYR A 11 -26.47 9.29 -10.08
C TYR A 11 -26.19 10.26 -8.93
N LYS A 12 -27.23 10.91 -8.40
CA LYS A 12 -27.15 11.59 -7.10
C LYS A 12 -27.17 10.53 -6.00
N GLY A 13 -25.99 10.04 -5.60
CA GLY A 13 -25.83 9.23 -4.39
C GLY A 13 -25.48 7.75 -4.60
N ALA A 14 -25.08 7.31 -5.81
CA ALA A 14 -24.49 5.98 -5.99
C ALA A 14 -22.96 6.10 -6.03
N LEU A 15 -22.27 5.36 -5.16
CA LEU A 15 -20.83 5.18 -5.23
C LEU A 15 -20.49 4.05 -6.22
N PRO A 16 -19.33 4.10 -6.90
CA PRO A 16 -18.82 2.95 -7.64
C PRO A 16 -18.78 1.69 -6.77
N THR A 17 -19.02 0.52 -7.35
CA THR A 17 -18.96 -0.77 -6.62
C THR A 17 -17.59 -1.03 -6.00
N GLU A 18 -16.55 -0.45 -6.58
CA GLU A 18 -15.15 -0.58 -6.15
C GLU A 18 -14.65 0.67 -5.39
N ALA A 19 -15.58 1.52 -4.93
CA ALA A 19 -15.23 2.67 -4.10
C ALA A 19 -14.75 2.24 -2.70
N ASP A 20 -14.02 3.15 -2.03
CA ASP A 20 -13.59 3.04 -0.64
C ASP A 20 -12.64 1.86 -0.33
N PHE A 21 -11.99 1.29 -1.34
CA PHE A 21 -10.92 0.30 -1.16
C PHE A 21 -9.54 0.95 -1.13
N VAL A 22 -8.68 0.44 -0.25
CA VAL A 22 -7.23 0.68 -0.25
C VAL A 22 -6.53 -0.67 -0.27
N LEU A 23 -5.64 -0.88 -1.24
CA LEU A 23 -4.93 -2.14 -1.43
C LEU A 23 -3.44 -1.95 -1.15
N ALA A 24 -3.03 -2.20 0.09
CA ALA A 24 -1.64 -2.10 0.48
C ALA A 24 -0.86 -3.40 0.21
N TYR A 25 -0.24 -3.51 -0.96
CA TYR A 25 0.56 -4.66 -1.32
C TYR A 25 1.97 -4.59 -0.73
N ALA A 26 2.46 -5.73 -0.22
CA ALA A 26 3.78 -5.82 0.39
C ALA A 26 4.94 -5.56 -0.60
N THR A 27 4.72 -5.78 -1.89
CA THR A 27 5.70 -5.58 -2.95
C THR A 27 4.98 -5.18 -4.24
N VAL A 28 5.69 -4.52 -5.15
CA VAL A 28 5.18 -4.20 -6.49
C VAL A 28 4.88 -5.47 -7.32
N PRO A 29 3.91 -5.44 -8.25
CA PRO A 29 3.57 -6.58 -9.08
C PRO A 29 4.78 -7.18 -9.81
N GLY A 30 4.88 -8.51 -9.81
CA GLY A 30 5.97 -9.24 -10.47
C GLY A 30 7.25 -9.43 -9.65
N TYR A 31 7.29 -8.93 -8.40
CA TYR A 31 8.44 -9.05 -7.51
C TYR A 31 8.16 -9.98 -6.30
N VAL A 32 9.25 -10.48 -5.70
CA VAL A 32 9.18 -11.27 -4.47
C VAL A 32 8.88 -10.36 -3.27
N SER A 33 8.06 -10.87 -2.33
CA SER A 33 7.90 -10.29 -0.99
C SER A 33 8.71 -11.10 0.01
N TRP A 34 9.61 -10.42 0.73
CA TRP A 34 10.59 -11.04 1.60
C TRP A 34 10.09 -11.21 3.03
N ARG A 35 10.58 -12.28 3.66
CA ARG A 35 10.25 -12.66 5.02
C ARG A 35 11.49 -13.11 5.78
N ASN A 36 11.62 -12.64 7.01
CA ASN A 36 12.54 -13.20 7.99
C ASN A 36 11.86 -14.38 8.71
N SER A 37 12.59 -15.48 8.88
CA SER A 37 12.05 -16.72 9.49
C SER A 37 11.61 -16.56 10.94
N GLU A 38 12.21 -15.61 11.66
CA GLU A 38 12.00 -15.36 13.08
C GLU A 38 11.12 -14.12 13.31
N TYR A 39 11.35 -13.03 12.57
CA TYR A 39 10.69 -11.73 12.78
C TYR A 39 9.51 -11.44 11.85
N GLY A 40 9.17 -12.36 10.95
CA GLY A 40 8.05 -12.20 10.02
C GLY A 40 8.40 -11.42 8.74
N SER A 41 7.38 -11.01 7.98
CA SER A 41 7.58 -10.32 6.69
C SER A 41 8.03 -8.89 6.90
N TRP A 42 8.92 -8.39 6.04
CA TRP A 42 9.43 -7.01 6.14
C TRP A 42 8.31 -5.98 6.12
N PHE A 43 7.34 -6.16 5.22
CA PHE A 43 6.18 -5.28 5.10
C PHE A 43 5.34 -5.23 6.39
N ILE A 44 4.89 -6.37 6.92
CA ILE A 44 4.04 -6.38 8.12
C ILE A 44 4.80 -5.86 9.35
N LYS A 45 6.10 -6.15 9.48
CA LYS A 45 6.95 -5.59 10.55
C LYS A 45 6.90 -4.06 10.49
N ALA A 46 7.26 -3.48 9.35
CA ALA A 46 7.24 -2.04 9.15
C ALA A 46 5.84 -1.44 9.34
N PHE A 47 4.80 -2.07 8.79
CA PHE A 47 3.42 -1.62 8.92
C PHE A 47 2.96 -1.53 10.37
N VAL A 48 3.16 -2.59 11.16
CA VAL A 48 2.73 -2.60 12.56
C VAL A 48 3.51 -1.59 13.39
N ASP A 49 4.83 -1.49 13.20
CA ASP A 49 5.66 -0.53 13.93
C ASP A 49 5.23 0.91 13.60
N THR A 50 5.06 1.25 12.32
CA THR A 50 4.61 2.59 11.91
C THR A 50 3.20 2.90 12.40
N MET A 51 2.26 1.96 12.31
CA MET A 51 0.90 2.13 12.83
C MET A 51 0.92 2.40 14.34
N TYR A 52 1.74 1.67 15.10
CA TYR A 52 1.87 1.90 16.54
C TYR A 52 2.35 3.31 16.88
N GLU A 53 3.25 3.87 16.07
CA GLU A 53 3.81 5.20 16.27
C GLU A 53 2.89 6.34 15.78
N MET A 54 2.19 6.14 14.66
CA MET A 54 1.57 7.23 13.89
C MET A 54 0.04 7.18 13.79
N ALA A 55 -0.62 6.05 14.05
CA ALA A 55 -2.06 5.88 13.78
C ALA A 55 -2.99 6.84 14.54
N SER A 56 -2.51 7.45 15.64
CA SER A 56 -3.29 8.44 16.40
C SER A 56 -3.15 9.88 15.89
N LYS A 57 -2.23 10.14 14.95
CA LYS A 57 -1.82 11.49 14.55
C LYS A 57 -1.83 11.73 13.04
N GLU A 58 -1.68 10.66 12.25
CA GLU A 58 -1.44 10.76 10.82
C GLU A 58 -2.53 10.05 10.00
N HIS A 59 -2.73 10.51 8.76
CA HIS A 59 -3.64 9.87 7.83
C HIS A 59 -3.07 8.53 7.34
N LEU A 60 -3.95 7.55 7.06
CA LEU A 60 -3.52 6.20 6.67
C LEU A 60 -2.58 6.19 5.46
N MET A 61 -2.83 7.06 4.47
CA MET A 61 -1.95 7.12 3.28
C MET A 61 -0.54 7.62 3.62
N ASP A 62 -0.40 8.55 4.56
CA ASP A 62 0.92 9.03 5.01
C ASP A 62 1.65 7.94 5.79
N ILE A 63 0.92 7.16 6.59
CA ILE A 63 1.45 5.97 7.26
C ILE A 63 1.97 4.96 6.22
N LEU A 64 1.22 4.68 5.16
CA LEU A 64 1.64 3.75 4.11
C LEU A 64 2.86 4.25 3.34
N VAL A 65 2.99 5.58 3.13
CA VAL A 65 4.21 6.18 2.56
C VAL A 65 5.42 5.98 3.49
N GLU A 66 5.24 6.15 4.79
CA GLU A 66 6.31 5.88 5.75
C GLU A 66 6.68 4.38 5.80
N VAL A 67 5.71 3.48 5.69
CA VAL A 67 5.95 2.03 5.56
C VAL A 67 6.79 1.73 4.32
N ASN A 68 6.50 2.37 3.18
CA ASN A 68 7.33 2.23 1.98
C ASN A 68 8.78 2.64 2.24
N ARG A 69 8.98 3.77 2.92
CA ARG A 69 10.32 4.28 3.27
C ARG A 69 11.06 3.29 4.16
N ARG A 70 10.44 2.80 5.24
CA ARG A 70 11.06 1.83 6.18
C ARG A 70 11.42 0.52 5.48
N VAL A 71 10.52 -0.05 4.67
CA VAL A 71 10.81 -1.28 3.91
C VAL A 71 12.00 -1.06 2.96
N ALA A 72 12.04 0.08 2.27
CA ALA A 72 13.09 0.42 1.33
C ALA A 72 14.45 0.68 2.00
N GLU A 73 14.49 1.25 3.19
CA GLU A 73 15.74 1.63 3.86
C GLU A 73 16.28 0.53 4.79
N GLU A 74 15.42 -0.04 5.64
CA GLU A 74 15.84 -0.85 6.80
C GLU A 74 16.07 -2.32 6.47
N PHE A 75 15.50 -2.83 5.36
CA PHE A 75 15.51 -4.25 5.06
C PHE A 75 16.33 -4.58 3.81
N GLN A 76 17.10 -5.66 3.88
CA GLN A 76 17.86 -6.21 2.76
C GLN A 76 18.02 -7.72 2.95
N SER A 77 17.92 -8.49 1.86
CA SER A 77 18.09 -9.95 1.93
C SER A 77 19.57 -10.31 1.97
N LYS A 78 19.90 -11.56 2.32
CA LYS A 78 21.30 -12.06 2.26
C LYS A 78 21.93 -11.91 0.86
N GLY A 79 21.11 -11.98 -0.19
CA GLY A 79 21.52 -11.76 -1.58
C GLY A 79 21.55 -10.29 -2.00
N ARG A 80 21.48 -9.34 -1.05
CA ARG A 80 21.43 -7.89 -1.26
C ARG A 80 20.20 -7.39 -2.05
N ASN A 81 19.15 -8.19 -2.13
CA ASN A 81 17.90 -7.78 -2.74
C ASN A 81 17.14 -6.80 -1.83
N LYS A 82 16.41 -5.87 -2.46
CA LYS A 82 15.57 -4.86 -1.81
C LYS A 82 14.10 -5.11 -2.15
N GLN A 83 13.20 -4.42 -1.44
CA GLN A 83 11.76 -4.51 -1.61
C GLN A 83 11.18 -3.09 -1.53
N ILE A 84 10.12 -2.84 -2.31
CA ILE A 84 9.30 -1.63 -2.21
C ILE A 84 7.82 -2.06 -2.24
N PRO A 85 7.01 -1.72 -1.23
CA PRO A 85 5.57 -1.99 -1.25
C PRO A 85 4.84 -1.11 -2.27
N SER A 86 3.59 -1.45 -2.54
CA SER A 86 2.69 -0.71 -3.44
C SER A 86 1.36 -0.45 -2.71
N PRO A 87 1.24 0.68 -1.99
CA PRO A 87 0.02 1.09 -1.32
C PRO A 87 -1.04 1.67 -2.26
#